data_AF-A0A8T2RU74-F1
#
_entry.id   AF-A0A8T2RU74-F1
#
_cell.length_a   1.000
_cell.length_b   1.000
_cell.length_c   1.000
_cell.angle_alpha   90.00
_cell.angle_beta   90.00
_cell.angle_gamma   90.00
#
_symmetry.space_group_name_H-M   'P 1'
#
loop_
_entity.id
_entity.type
_entity.pdbx_description
1 polymer ?
#
loop_
_entity_poly.entity_id
_entity_poly.type
_entity_poly.pdbx_seq_one_letter_code
_entity_poly.pdbx_strand_id
1 'polypeptide(L)'
;MAAGIPQALKIVHGELRQRPLILRAFALLALSIACFYIGKRWATTNEELIVYSSSAPPSSSKSFSSSASSVSASFQEEPHVTLVTNYHDESLAQGNSRHVTVSPTGILQDDGSIITKEFPMDEEVSAEDDSVNQNSSRSGWSERDGTSGGFKKIDKFKVCPSNLTEYIPCLDNTEAIKMLPSVAKGEKWERHCPQGEDAHMKCLIPPPAGYQYPIRWPRSRDEVWYSNVPHTRLVEDKGGQNWIAIKGNKFIFPGGGTQFAHGADEYLDEMERMVPEISFGHRTRVALDIGCGVASWGAYLMSRNVIPLSIAPKDVHENQIQFALERGVPAMVAVLATHRLLYPSQAFDIIHCSRCRIEWTRDGGILLTEVDRILRSGGYFAWAAQPVYKHEGHLPEEWQAMLNLTDRLCWNLVAKEHYIAIWQKPIDDACYKERAPGTEPPICDANNDPDDVW
;
A
#
# COMPACT_ATOMS: atom_id res chain seq x y z
N MET A 1 -1.97 44.82 3.43
CA MET A 1 -0.85 45.46 4.13
C MET A 1 0.42 45.12 3.37
N ALA A 2 1.09 46.12 2.79
CA ALA A 2 2.30 45.94 2.01
C ALA A 2 3.46 45.52 2.93
N ALA A 3 3.98 44.31 2.75
CA ALA A 3 5.18 43.86 3.44
C ALA A 3 6.38 44.66 2.90
N GLY A 4 7.04 45.41 3.77
CA GLY A 4 8.18 46.24 3.43
C GLY A 4 9.38 45.41 2.98
N ILE A 5 10.03 45.86 1.90
CA ILE A 5 11.33 45.35 1.46
C ILE A 5 12.33 45.56 2.61
N PRO A 6 13.09 44.51 3.03
CA PRO A 6 14.08 44.63 4.09
C PRO A 6 15.07 45.76 3.82
N GLN A 7 15.40 46.54 4.85
CA GLN A 7 16.26 47.72 4.76
C GLN A 7 17.65 47.40 4.14
N ALA A 8 18.13 46.16 4.29
CA ALA A 8 19.34 45.64 3.67
C ALA A 8 19.29 45.59 2.13
N LEU A 9 18.14 45.27 1.52
CA LEU A 9 17.99 45.21 0.06
C LEU A 9 18.06 46.60 -0.59
N LYS A 10 17.61 47.65 0.11
CA LYS A 10 17.68 49.03 -0.40
C LYS A 10 19.12 49.54 -0.47
N ILE A 11 19.98 49.13 0.48
CA ILE A 11 21.39 49.52 0.52
C ILE A 11 22.16 48.84 -0.62
N VAL A 12 21.95 47.53 -0.83
CA VAL A 12 22.59 46.76 -1.91
C VAL A 12 22.18 47.30 -3.29
N HIS A 13 20.91 47.67 -3.47
CA HIS A 13 20.42 48.23 -4.73
C HIS A 13 21.04 49.62 -5.04
N GLY A 14 21.29 50.43 -4.01
CA GLY A 14 21.93 51.74 -4.14
C GLY A 14 23.39 51.65 -4.59
N GLU A 15 24.16 50.74 -4.00
CA GLU A 15 25.58 50.57 -4.31
C GLU A 15 25.84 49.90 -5.67
N LEU A 16 25.01 48.93 -6.07
CA LEU A 16 25.13 48.32 -7.40
C LEU A 16 24.88 49.34 -8.52
N ARG A 17 24.04 50.36 -8.29
CA ARG A 17 23.71 51.39 -9.30
C ARG A 17 24.82 52.43 -9.53
N GLN A 18 25.88 52.44 -8.74
CA GLN A 18 27.02 53.36 -8.93
C GLN A 18 28.26 52.70 -9.55
N ARG A 19 28.28 51.38 -9.71
CA ARG A 19 29.44 50.65 -10.27
C ARG A 19 29.41 50.58 -11.80
N PRO A 20 30.56 50.52 -12.49
CA PRO A 20 30.61 50.36 -13.94
C PRO A 20 29.89 49.08 -14.38
N LEU A 21 29.32 49.12 -15.59
CA LEU A 21 28.36 48.12 -16.11
C LEU A 21 28.91 46.68 -16.07
N ILE A 22 30.21 46.53 -16.29
CA ILE A 22 30.94 45.26 -16.23
C ILE A 22 30.88 44.65 -14.82
N LEU A 23 31.11 45.44 -13.77
CA LEU A 23 31.05 44.94 -12.39
C LEU A 23 29.64 44.52 -11.97
N ARG A 24 28.59 45.15 -12.53
CA ARG A 24 27.21 44.73 -12.29
C ARG A 24 26.90 43.41 -12.97
N ALA A 25 27.36 43.24 -14.21
CA ALA A 25 27.20 41.99 -14.95
C ALA A 25 27.90 40.83 -14.23
N PHE A 26 29.13 41.03 -13.74
CA PHE A 26 29.83 40.03 -12.94
C PHE A 26 29.14 39.73 -11.62
N ALA A 27 28.63 40.73 -10.90
CA ALA A 27 27.91 40.51 -9.64
C ALA A 27 26.60 39.72 -9.85
N LEU A 28 25.84 40.04 -10.91
CA LEU A 28 24.61 39.31 -11.26
C LEU A 28 24.91 37.89 -11.74
N LEU A 29 25.99 37.69 -12.51
CA LEU A 29 26.43 36.36 -12.93
C LEU A 29 26.89 35.52 -11.73
N ALA A 30 27.65 36.09 -10.80
CA ALA A 30 28.08 35.40 -9.59
C ALA A 30 26.90 35.05 -8.68
N LEU A 31 25.92 35.94 -8.55
CA LEU A 31 24.68 35.68 -7.80
C LEU A 31 23.85 34.57 -8.47
N SER A 32 23.73 34.60 -9.80
CA SER A 32 23.08 33.56 -10.60
C SER A 32 23.74 32.19 -10.38
N ILE A 33 25.07 32.11 -10.47
CA ILE A 33 25.82 30.88 -10.24
C ILE A 33 25.66 30.40 -8.79
N ALA A 34 25.74 31.31 -7.81
CA ALA A 34 25.54 30.96 -6.41
C ALA A 34 24.11 30.42 -6.15
N CYS A 35 23.08 31.08 -6.70
CA CYS A 35 21.70 30.60 -6.63
C CYS A 35 21.52 29.26 -7.34
N PHE A 36 22.17 29.04 -8.48
CA PHE A 36 22.15 27.76 -9.18
C PHE A 36 22.79 26.64 -8.34
N TYR A 37 23.94 26.88 -7.71
CA TYR A 37 24.59 25.88 -6.86
C TYR A 37 23.89 25.65 -5.52
N ILE A 38 23.30 26.69 -4.92
CA ILE A 38 22.46 26.57 -3.72
C ILE A 38 21.16 25.82 -4.05
N GLY A 39 20.52 26.16 -5.18
CA GLY A 39 19.35 25.45 -5.70
C GLY A 39 19.66 23.99 -6.02
N LYS A 40 20.79 23.71 -6.67
CA LYS A 40 21.25 22.34 -6.94
C LYS A 40 21.56 21.57 -5.65
N ARG A 41 22.22 22.19 -4.66
CA ARG A 41 22.45 21.58 -3.33
C ARG A 41 21.14 21.26 -2.62
N TRP A 42 20.18 22.19 -2.65
CA TRP A 42 18.83 22.02 -2.08
C TRP A 42 18.05 20.91 -2.80
N ALA A 43 18.14 20.84 -4.13
CA ALA A 43 17.54 19.79 -4.96
C ALA A 43 18.23 18.41 -4.78
N THR A 44 19.52 18.38 -4.45
CA THR A 44 20.20 17.11 -4.12
C THR A 44 19.97 16.65 -2.67
N THR A 45 19.48 17.53 -1.78
CA THR A 45 19.09 17.16 -0.41
C THR A 45 17.59 16.87 -0.28
N ASN A 46 16.78 17.41 -1.19
CA ASN A 46 15.39 17.02 -1.40
C ASN A 46 15.31 16.38 -2.79
N GLU A 47 15.55 15.06 -2.88
CA GLU A 47 15.40 14.32 -4.13
C GLU A 47 14.08 14.71 -4.84
N GLU A 48 14.22 15.25 -6.05
CA GLU A 48 13.20 16.02 -6.74
C GLU A 48 11.93 15.23 -7.06
N LEU A 49 10.82 15.83 -6.65
CA LEU A 49 9.50 15.67 -7.23
C LEU A 49 9.44 16.46 -8.55
N ILE A 50 9.57 15.80 -9.69
CA ILE A 50 9.29 16.42 -10.99
C ILE A 50 7.77 16.44 -11.20
N VAL A 51 7.16 17.62 -11.07
CA VAL A 51 5.75 17.90 -11.42
C VAL A 51 5.72 18.51 -12.82
N TYR A 52 5.22 17.77 -13.81
CA TYR A 52 4.81 18.38 -15.07
C TYR A 52 3.35 18.83 -14.97
N SER A 53 3.16 20.15 -14.96
CA SER A 53 1.90 20.82 -15.22
C SER A 53 1.59 20.72 -16.72
N SER A 54 0.55 19.98 -17.12
CA SER A 54 0.02 20.05 -18.48
C SER A 54 -0.86 21.30 -18.64
N SER A 55 -0.25 22.42 -19.02
CA SER A 55 -0.99 23.55 -19.57
C SER A 55 -1.31 23.26 -21.04
N ALA A 56 -2.53 22.80 -21.32
CA ALA A 56 -3.05 22.72 -22.68
C ALA A 56 -3.53 24.12 -23.14
N PRO A 57 -3.13 24.61 -24.34
CA PRO A 57 -3.71 25.81 -24.93
C PRO A 57 -5.07 25.51 -25.62
N PRO A 58 -5.93 26.52 -25.83
CA PRO A 58 -7.31 26.29 -26.29
C PRO A 58 -7.41 26.11 -27.82
N SER A 59 -8.26 25.14 -28.19
CA SER A 59 -9.06 24.96 -29.42
C SER A 59 -8.64 25.65 -30.73
N SER A 60 -8.58 24.84 -31.80
CA SER A 60 -9.07 25.28 -33.12
C SER A 60 -10.03 24.23 -33.69
N SER A 61 -11.15 24.75 -34.17
CA SER A 61 -12.33 24.06 -34.69
C SER A 61 -12.11 23.50 -36.09
N LYS A 62 -12.52 22.24 -36.33
CA LYS A 62 -13.12 21.83 -37.61
C LYS A 62 -14.22 20.81 -37.37
N SER A 63 -15.43 21.25 -37.67
CA SER A 63 -16.63 20.45 -37.92
C SER A 63 -16.43 19.54 -39.14
N PHE A 64 -16.90 18.30 -39.08
CA PHE A 64 -17.72 17.72 -40.15
C PHE A 64 -18.58 16.56 -39.64
N SER A 65 -19.62 16.28 -40.40
CA SER A 65 -20.95 15.81 -40.06
C SER A 65 -21.12 14.34 -39.64
N SER A 66 -22.02 14.19 -38.66
CA SER A 66 -23.08 13.19 -38.53
C SER A 66 -23.30 12.18 -39.66
N SER A 67 -23.40 10.92 -39.27
CA SER A 67 -24.50 10.05 -39.71
C SER A 67 -24.89 9.13 -38.56
N ALA A 68 -26.00 9.49 -37.92
CA ALA A 68 -26.73 8.64 -37.00
C ALA A 68 -27.44 7.53 -37.79
N SER A 69 -27.45 6.32 -37.24
CA SER A 69 -28.43 5.30 -37.60
C SER A 69 -29.00 4.76 -36.30
N SER A 70 -30.20 5.26 -36.00
CA SER A 70 -31.13 4.78 -35.00
C SER A 70 -31.70 3.43 -35.43
N VAL A 71 -31.67 2.44 -34.54
CA VAL A 71 -32.64 1.34 -34.53
C VAL A 71 -33.14 1.19 -33.10
N SER A 72 -34.45 1.32 -32.94
CA SER A 72 -35.19 1.11 -31.70
C SER A 72 -36.08 -0.13 -31.83
N ALA A 73 -36.48 -0.66 -30.66
CA ALA A 73 -37.43 -1.75 -30.39
C ALA A 73 -36.84 -3.18 -30.46
N SER A 74 -37.13 -4.13 -29.57
CA SER A 74 -38.34 -4.30 -28.74
C SER A 74 -38.09 -5.24 -27.54
N PHE A 75 -38.92 -5.09 -26.50
CA PHE A 75 -39.14 -5.95 -25.34
C PHE A 75 -39.82 -7.30 -25.67
N GLN A 76 -39.68 -8.28 -24.75
CA GLN A 76 -40.27 -9.64 -24.60
C GLN A 76 -39.15 -10.70 -24.62
N GLU A 77 -39.04 -11.70 -23.74
CA GLU A 77 -39.89 -12.29 -22.70
C GLU A 77 -38.98 -13.21 -21.83
N GLU A 78 -39.36 -13.50 -20.59
CA GLU A 78 -38.67 -14.45 -19.69
C GLU A 78 -38.77 -15.92 -20.18
N PRO A 79 -37.97 -16.82 -19.59
CA PRO A 79 -38.64 -17.98 -19.01
C PRO A 79 -38.20 -18.29 -17.57
N HIS A 80 -39.22 -18.47 -16.72
CA HIS A 80 -39.17 -19.20 -15.47
C HIS A 80 -38.69 -20.65 -15.68
N VAL A 81 -37.75 -21.11 -14.85
CA VAL A 81 -37.49 -22.53 -14.64
C VAL A 81 -37.68 -22.85 -13.16
N THR A 82 -38.82 -23.48 -12.88
CA THR A 82 -39.17 -24.11 -11.60
C THR A 82 -38.45 -25.46 -11.53
N LEU A 83 -37.49 -25.62 -10.62
CA LEU A 83 -36.94 -26.93 -10.28
C LEU A 83 -37.61 -27.43 -9.00
N VAL A 84 -38.53 -28.37 -9.23
CA VAL A 84 -39.28 -29.14 -8.24
C VAL A 84 -38.33 -30.00 -7.43
N THR A 85 -38.42 -29.85 -6.11
CA THR A 85 -37.84 -30.71 -5.09
C THR A 85 -38.46 -32.10 -5.14
N ASN A 86 -37.64 -33.15 -5.11
CA ASN A 86 -38.00 -34.46 -4.55
C ASN A 86 -36.72 -35.27 -4.36
N TYR A 87 -36.22 -35.35 -3.13
CA TYR A 87 -35.40 -36.48 -2.71
C TYR A 87 -35.90 -36.99 -1.37
N HIS A 88 -36.03 -38.33 -1.35
CA HIS A 88 -36.62 -39.14 -0.32
C HIS A 88 -35.93 -39.01 1.04
N ASP A 89 -36.78 -38.96 2.06
CA ASP A 89 -36.48 -39.08 3.48
C ASP A 89 -36.26 -40.55 3.83
N GLU A 90 -35.04 -40.92 4.24
CA GLU A 90 -34.76 -42.18 4.93
C GLU A 90 -34.26 -41.87 6.34
N SER A 91 -35.10 -42.22 7.30
CA SER A 91 -34.94 -42.03 8.73
C SER A 91 -33.79 -42.86 9.31
N LEU A 92 -32.85 -42.21 10.01
CA LEU A 92 -32.01 -42.86 11.02
C LEU A 92 -31.86 -41.96 12.26
N ALA A 93 -32.52 -42.43 13.34
CA ALA A 93 -32.25 -42.22 14.76
C ALA A 93 -32.06 -40.79 15.33
N GLN A 94 -33.06 -40.37 16.12
CA GLN A 94 -33.02 -39.25 17.06
C GLN A 94 -31.87 -39.38 18.07
N GLY A 95 -30.85 -38.54 17.92
CA GLY A 95 -30.00 -38.07 19.02
C GLY A 95 -30.55 -36.73 19.53
N ASN A 96 -30.78 -36.63 20.83
CA ASN A 96 -31.36 -35.46 21.49
C ASN A 96 -30.40 -34.25 21.42
N SER A 97 -30.44 -33.48 20.34
CA SER A 97 -29.63 -32.27 20.19
C SER A 97 -30.34 -31.10 20.90
N ARG A 98 -29.75 -30.64 22.00
CA ARG A 98 -30.14 -29.38 22.64
C ARG A 98 -30.07 -28.28 21.58
N HIS A 99 -31.17 -27.57 21.40
CA HIS A 99 -31.22 -26.37 20.56
C HIS A 99 -30.20 -25.36 21.13
N VAL A 100 -29.02 -25.28 20.53
CA VAL A 100 -28.06 -24.20 20.82
C VAL A 100 -28.62 -22.96 20.14
N THR A 101 -29.32 -22.14 20.90
CA THR A 101 -29.65 -20.78 20.47
C THR A 101 -28.34 -20.01 20.43
N VAL A 102 -27.73 -19.90 19.25
CA VAL A 102 -26.57 -19.03 19.05
C VAL A 102 -27.09 -17.60 19.13
N SER A 103 -26.86 -16.96 20.28
CA SER A 103 -27.02 -15.51 20.39
C SER A 103 -25.99 -14.85 19.46
N PRO A 104 -26.37 -13.88 18.61
CA PRO A 104 -25.40 -13.13 17.81
C PRO A 104 -24.49 -12.34 18.75
N THR A 105 -23.28 -12.83 19.01
CA THR A 105 -22.25 -12.05 19.69
C THR A 105 -21.39 -11.36 18.65
N GLY A 106 -21.50 -10.02 18.58
CA GLY A 106 -20.79 -9.17 17.64
C GLY A 106 -20.80 -7.71 18.10
N ILE A 107 -19.70 -6.99 17.86
CA ILE A 107 -19.41 -5.70 18.51
C ILE A 107 -20.22 -4.53 17.92
N LEU A 108 -20.77 -4.60 16.70
CA LEU A 108 -21.35 -3.41 16.05
C LEU A 108 -22.58 -3.75 15.17
N GLN A 109 -23.64 -2.96 15.29
CA GLN A 109 -24.78 -2.92 14.34
C GLN A 109 -24.35 -2.28 13.01
N ASP A 110 -25.17 -2.42 11.97
CA ASP A 110 -24.97 -1.80 10.64
C ASP A 110 -24.86 -0.26 10.69
N ASP A 111 -25.34 0.37 11.76
CA ASP A 111 -25.27 1.81 12.02
C ASP A 111 -24.01 2.25 12.81
N GLY A 112 -23.14 1.31 13.19
CA GLY A 112 -21.92 1.59 13.95
C GLY A 112 -22.11 1.75 15.46
N SER A 113 -23.29 1.41 16.01
CA SER A 113 -23.50 1.34 17.47
C SER A 113 -23.08 0.00 18.06
N ILE A 114 -22.54 0.03 19.28
CA ILE A 114 -22.05 -1.18 19.98
C ILE A 114 -23.22 -1.97 20.55
N ILE A 115 -23.37 -3.24 20.16
CA ILE A 115 -24.48 -4.12 20.62
C ILE A 115 -24.30 -4.48 22.10
N THR A 116 -23.09 -4.84 22.51
CA THR A 116 -22.74 -5.08 23.92
C THR A 116 -21.31 -4.63 24.21
N LYS A 117 -21.10 -3.98 25.36
CA LYS A 117 -19.76 -3.68 25.90
C LYS A 117 -19.21 -4.85 26.74
N GLU A 118 -20.03 -5.85 26.99
CA GLU A 118 -19.72 -7.02 27.80
C GLU A 118 -19.81 -8.25 26.90
N PHE A 119 -18.70 -8.98 26.83
CA PHE A 119 -18.64 -10.30 26.23
C PHE A 119 -18.89 -11.30 27.35
N PRO A 120 -20.01 -12.05 27.32
CA PRO A 120 -20.13 -13.20 28.19
C PRO A 120 -19.12 -14.24 27.71
N MET A 121 -18.03 -14.43 28.46
CA MET A 121 -17.33 -15.71 28.41
C MET A 121 -18.13 -16.66 29.30
N ASP A 122 -18.32 -17.89 28.83
CA ASP A 122 -19.15 -18.91 29.47
C ASP A 122 -18.90 -18.99 30.99
N GLU A 123 -19.84 -18.43 31.77
CA GLU A 123 -19.91 -18.63 33.22
C GLU A 123 -20.54 -19.99 33.48
N GLU A 124 -19.74 -20.93 33.98
CA GLU A 124 -20.28 -22.14 34.61
C GLU A 124 -21.12 -21.78 35.84
N VAL A 125 -22.20 -22.54 35.98
CA VAL A 125 -23.37 -22.30 36.80
C VAL A 125 -23.12 -22.39 38.31
N SER A 126 -23.77 -21.46 39.03
CA SER A 126 -24.24 -21.48 40.42
C SER A 126 -23.24 -21.37 41.58
N ALA A 127 -23.38 -20.28 42.37
CA ALA A 127 -24.16 -20.33 43.61
C ALA A 127 -24.47 -18.90 44.10
N GLU A 128 -25.72 -18.69 44.48
CA GLU A 128 -26.30 -17.48 45.07
C GLU A 128 -25.62 -17.12 46.41
N ASP A 129 -25.33 -15.83 46.66
CA ASP A 129 -25.91 -15.06 47.78
C ASP A 129 -25.59 -13.55 47.68
N ASP A 130 -26.50 -12.74 48.21
CA ASP A 130 -26.71 -11.30 48.09
C ASP A 130 -25.61 -10.39 48.66
N SER A 131 -25.40 -9.23 48.02
CA SER A 131 -25.72 -7.90 48.58
C SER A 131 -25.00 -6.73 47.87
N VAL A 132 -25.74 -5.64 47.77
CA VAL A 132 -25.48 -4.36 47.10
C VAL A 132 -24.36 -3.55 47.77
N ASN A 133 -23.37 -3.03 47.02
CA ASN A 133 -23.05 -1.59 47.02
C ASN A 133 -22.12 -1.11 45.88
N GLN A 134 -22.32 0.17 45.56
CA GLN A 134 -21.72 0.96 44.47
C GLN A 134 -20.22 1.28 44.68
N ASN A 135 -19.58 1.65 43.55
CA ASN A 135 -18.24 2.19 43.37
C ASN A 135 -17.07 1.24 43.70
N SER A 136 -16.50 0.62 42.67
CA SER A 136 -15.06 0.65 42.42
C SER A 136 -14.72 -0.10 41.14
N SER A 137 -13.84 0.50 40.35
CA SER A 137 -12.95 -0.15 39.39
C SER A 137 -12.76 -1.67 39.57
N ARG A 138 -13.23 -2.51 38.62
CA ARG A 138 -12.60 -3.80 38.28
C ARG A 138 -13.37 -4.60 37.23
N SER A 139 -12.65 -5.06 36.22
CA SER A 139 -12.46 -6.49 36.00
C SER A 139 -11.07 -6.68 35.39
N GLY A 140 -10.27 -7.54 36.02
CA GLY A 140 -8.94 -7.92 35.57
C GLY A 140 -8.96 -9.42 35.37
N TRP A 141 -8.50 -9.87 34.22
CA TRP A 141 -8.48 -11.27 33.83
C TRP A 141 -7.43 -12.04 34.62
N SER A 142 -7.75 -13.27 35.03
CA SER A 142 -6.85 -14.19 35.73
C SER A 142 -6.70 -15.48 34.94
N GLU A 143 -5.48 -15.81 34.53
CA GLU A 143 -5.13 -17.17 34.12
C GLU A 143 -4.65 -17.97 35.33
N ARG A 144 -5.09 -19.23 35.44
CA ARG A 144 -4.57 -20.20 36.41
C ARG A 144 -3.38 -20.93 35.79
N ASP A 145 -2.19 -20.71 36.35
CA ASP A 145 -1.09 -21.66 36.17
C ASP A 145 -1.10 -22.68 37.32
N GLY A 146 -1.02 -23.94 36.94
CA GLY A 146 -1.06 -25.09 37.82
C GLY A 146 0.27 -25.28 38.52
N THR A 147 0.52 -24.51 39.58
CA THR A 147 1.24 -24.91 40.80
C THR A 147 1.43 -23.68 41.69
N SER A 148 0.87 -23.71 42.91
CA SER A 148 0.97 -22.68 43.95
C SER A 148 0.28 -21.31 43.71
N GLY A 149 -1.06 -21.33 43.63
CA GLY A 149 -1.96 -20.50 44.45
C GLY A 149 -1.78 -18.97 44.61
N GLY A 150 -1.10 -18.26 43.71
CA GLY A 150 -0.98 -16.80 43.74
C GLY A 150 -1.55 -16.14 42.49
N PHE A 151 -2.63 -15.36 42.60
CA PHE A 151 -3.09 -14.48 41.52
C PHE A 151 -2.02 -13.41 41.24
N LYS A 152 -1.28 -13.52 40.12
CA LYS A 152 -0.46 -12.40 39.63
C LYS A 152 -1.39 -11.33 39.08
N LYS A 153 -1.47 -10.20 39.76
CA LYS A 153 -2.14 -9.01 39.25
C LYS A 153 -1.35 -8.51 38.05
N ILE A 154 -1.92 -8.60 36.85
CA ILE A 154 -1.35 -7.99 35.66
C ILE A 154 -1.54 -6.48 35.82
N ASP A 155 -0.43 -5.75 35.92
CA ASP A 155 -0.46 -4.29 35.97
C ASP A 155 -0.99 -3.73 34.64
N LYS A 156 -1.90 -2.77 34.71
CA LYS A 156 -2.42 -2.11 33.52
C LYS A 156 -1.32 -1.26 32.90
N PHE A 157 -1.08 -1.45 31.60
CA PHE A 157 -0.18 -0.59 30.83
C PHE A 157 -0.63 0.88 30.93
N LYS A 158 0.32 1.78 31.17
CA LYS A 158 0.07 3.23 31.13
C LYS A 158 -0.15 3.67 29.69
N VAL A 159 -0.82 4.80 29.49
CA VAL A 159 -0.94 5.40 28.15
C VAL A 159 0.38 6.09 27.80
N CYS A 160 0.87 5.88 26.58
CA CYS A 160 2.05 6.55 26.07
C CYS A 160 1.78 8.05 25.83
N PRO A 161 2.81 8.90 25.88
CA PRO A 161 2.73 10.27 25.38
C PRO A 161 2.17 10.36 23.95
N SER A 162 1.40 11.40 23.65
CA SER A 162 0.72 11.58 22.35
C SER A 162 1.67 11.76 21.16
N ASN A 163 2.93 12.15 21.40
CA ASN A 163 3.95 12.22 20.35
C ASN A 163 4.42 10.84 19.86
N LEU A 164 4.03 9.75 20.54
CA LEU A 164 4.33 8.38 20.11
C LEU A 164 3.22 7.77 19.23
N THR A 165 2.14 8.52 18.92
CA THR A 165 1.01 8.04 18.10
C THR A 165 1.47 7.45 16.75
N GLU A 166 2.51 8.03 16.16
CA GLU A 166 3.05 7.63 14.84
C GLU A 166 4.43 6.97 14.92
N TYR A 167 4.89 6.68 16.13
CA TYR A 167 6.18 6.08 16.36
C TYR A 167 6.11 4.57 16.15
N ILE A 168 6.88 4.09 15.18
CA ILE A 168 7.04 2.67 14.84
C ILE A 168 8.45 2.26 15.27
N PRO A 169 8.61 1.50 16.38
CA PRO A 169 9.90 1.31 17.04
C PRO A 169 11.03 0.82 16.13
N CYS A 170 10.73 -0.15 15.28
CA CYS A 170 11.73 -0.71 14.37
C CYS A 170 11.98 0.12 13.12
N LEU A 171 11.16 1.13 12.80
CA LEU A 171 11.35 1.96 11.60
C LEU A 171 11.85 3.36 11.94
N ASP A 172 11.62 3.83 13.17
CA ASP A 172 12.01 5.16 13.65
C ASP A 172 13.28 5.15 14.51
N ASN A 173 14.07 4.08 14.44
CA ASN A 173 15.33 3.97 15.16
C ASN A 173 16.45 4.77 14.45
N THR A 174 16.42 6.09 14.64
CA THR A 174 17.38 7.01 14.01
C THR A 174 18.83 6.77 14.41
N GLU A 175 19.07 6.18 15.59
CA GLU A 175 20.41 5.86 16.08
C GLU A 175 20.99 4.69 15.29
N ALA A 176 20.23 3.60 15.13
CA ALA A 176 20.64 2.47 14.30
C ALA A 176 20.84 2.89 12.84
N ILE A 177 19.93 3.70 12.27
CA ILE A 177 20.04 4.18 10.89
C ILE A 177 21.32 4.99 10.68
N LYS A 178 21.74 5.81 11.65
CA LYS A 178 23.00 6.58 11.58
C LYS A 178 24.26 5.70 11.66
N MET A 179 24.15 4.52 12.26
CA MET A 179 25.24 3.55 12.37
C MET A 179 25.37 2.64 11.14
N LEU A 180 24.41 2.70 10.20
CA LEU A 180 24.46 1.89 8.99
C LEU A 180 25.69 2.23 8.13
N PRO A 181 26.40 1.24 7.58
CA PRO A 181 27.52 1.48 6.66
C PRO A 181 27.10 2.23 5.39
N SER A 182 25.85 2.02 4.95
CA SER A 182 25.27 2.58 3.73
C SER A 182 23.75 2.67 3.87
N VAL A 183 23.16 3.62 3.13
CA VAL A 183 21.70 3.75 2.95
C VAL A 183 21.29 3.78 1.47
N ALA A 184 22.24 3.49 0.57
CA ALA A 184 22.08 3.64 -0.87
C ALA A 184 21.10 2.62 -1.46
N LYS A 185 20.89 1.47 -0.81
CA LYS A 185 20.06 0.38 -1.32
C LYS A 185 18.65 0.36 -0.72
N GLY A 186 18.38 1.22 0.25
CA GLY A 186 17.12 1.31 0.96
C GLY A 186 17.18 0.80 2.40
N GLU A 187 18.37 0.50 2.92
CA GLU A 187 18.61 -0.04 4.27
C GLU A 187 17.95 0.83 5.35
N LYS A 188 17.93 2.15 5.17
CA LYS A 188 17.26 3.09 6.10
C LYS A 188 15.76 2.86 6.28
N TRP A 189 15.10 2.17 5.36
CA TRP A 189 13.67 1.87 5.39
C TRP A 189 13.36 0.46 5.93
N GLU A 190 14.40 -0.33 6.21
CA GLU A 190 14.28 -1.65 6.79
C GLU A 190 14.05 -1.58 8.30
N ARG A 191 13.77 -2.74 8.91
CA ARG A 191 13.49 -2.84 10.34
C ARG A 191 14.78 -2.84 11.15
N HIS A 192 15.03 -1.75 11.87
CA HIS A 192 16.11 -1.57 12.84
C HIS A 192 15.55 -1.52 14.26
N CYS A 193 15.21 -2.68 14.83
CA CYS A 193 14.58 -2.73 16.14
C CYS A 193 15.56 -2.33 17.27
N PRO A 194 15.13 -1.47 18.21
CA PRO A 194 15.90 -1.12 19.40
C PRO A 194 16.29 -2.38 20.22
N GLN A 195 17.50 -2.37 20.80
CA GLN A 195 18.05 -3.51 21.56
C GLN A 195 18.03 -3.23 23.08
N GLY A 196 17.77 -4.26 23.88
CA GLY A 196 17.78 -4.19 25.35
C GLY A 196 16.41 -4.00 26.00
N GLU A 197 16.30 -4.34 27.29
CA GLU A 197 15.01 -4.35 28.02
C GLU A 197 14.37 -2.96 28.17
N ASP A 198 15.18 -1.90 28.21
CA ASP A 198 14.70 -0.51 28.31
C ASP A 198 14.13 0.03 26.99
N ALA A 199 14.37 -0.68 25.89
CA ALA A 199 13.92 -0.29 24.56
C ALA A 199 12.48 -0.76 24.26
N HIS A 200 11.92 -1.61 25.13
CA HIS A 200 10.56 -2.12 25.00
C HIS A 200 9.58 -1.11 25.60
N MET A 201 8.73 -0.51 24.77
CA MET A 201 7.67 0.37 25.27
C MET A 201 6.67 -0.41 26.13
N LYS A 202 6.60 -0.06 27.41
CA LYS A 202 5.65 -0.63 28.39
C LYS A 202 4.42 0.26 28.55
N CYS A 203 3.88 0.77 27.44
CA CYS A 203 2.71 1.64 27.42
C CYS A 203 1.82 1.39 26.19
N LEU A 204 0.55 1.78 26.28
CA LEU A 204 -0.43 1.72 25.19
C LEU A 204 -0.37 3.01 24.39
N ILE A 205 -0.14 2.90 23.08
CA ILE A 205 -0.15 4.05 22.16
C ILE A 205 -1.59 4.56 22.03
N PRO A 206 -1.87 5.84 22.34
CA PRO A 206 -3.21 6.38 22.18
C PRO A 206 -3.56 6.54 20.70
N PRO A 207 -4.83 6.42 20.31
CA PRO A 207 -5.26 6.78 18.97
C PRO A 207 -5.18 8.30 18.77
N PRO A 208 -5.18 8.78 17.50
CA PRO A 208 -5.28 10.20 17.19
C PRO A 208 -6.46 10.89 17.88
N ALA A 209 -6.32 12.18 18.18
CA ALA A 209 -7.39 12.95 18.79
C ALA A 209 -8.61 13.02 17.85
N GLY A 210 -9.77 12.58 18.36
CA GLY A 210 -10.99 12.51 17.56
C GLY A 210 -11.06 11.31 16.61
N TYR A 211 -10.22 10.29 16.79
CA TYR A 211 -10.32 9.03 16.07
C TYR A 211 -11.73 8.45 16.19
N GLN A 212 -12.26 7.98 15.05
CA GLN A 212 -13.56 7.37 14.92
C GLN A 212 -13.40 5.90 14.50
N TYR A 213 -14.43 5.09 14.78
CA TYR A 213 -14.46 3.74 14.23
C TYR A 213 -14.32 3.78 12.70
N PRO A 214 -13.44 2.94 12.11
CA PRO A 214 -13.26 2.90 10.65
C PRO A 214 -14.59 2.71 9.93
N ILE A 215 -14.74 3.40 8.80
CA ILE A 215 -15.88 3.19 7.91
C ILE A 215 -15.85 1.72 7.48
N ARG A 216 -17.01 1.06 7.41
CA ARG A 216 -17.08 -0.35 7.02
C ARG A 216 -16.98 -0.50 5.50
N TRP A 217 -16.39 -1.61 5.07
CA TRP A 217 -16.44 -2.07 3.68
C TRP A 217 -17.91 -2.27 3.26
N PRO A 218 -18.33 -1.91 2.02
CA PRO A 218 -17.53 -1.40 0.90
C PRO A 218 -17.35 0.12 0.86
N ARG A 219 -17.99 0.87 1.75
CA ARG A 219 -17.89 2.35 1.75
C ARG A 219 -16.48 2.84 2.02
N SER A 220 -15.75 2.12 2.86
CA SER A 220 -14.34 2.39 3.16
C SER A 220 -13.43 2.34 1.94
N ARG A 221 -13.86 1.69 0.83
CA ARG A 221 -13.15 1.74 -0.45
C ARG A 221 -12.94 3.17 -0.92
N ASP A 222 -13.97 4.01 -0.81
CA ASP A 222 -14.01 5.32 -1.46
C ASP A 222 -13.94 6.48 -0.46
N GLU A 223 -14.17 6.24 0.83
CA GLU A 223 -14.13 7.28 1.86
C GLU A 223 -13.60 6.78 3.21
N VAL A 224 -12.78 7.59 3.88
CA VAL A 224 -12.32 7.36 5.26
C VAL A 224 -12.39 8.65 6.09
N TRP A 225 -12.40 8.54 7.41
CA TRP A 225 -12.46 9.71 8.30
C TRP A 225 -11.16 10.52 8.24
N TYR A 226 -11.29 11.83 8.12
CA TYR A 226 -10.14 12.74 8.20
C TYR A 226 -9.42 12.64 9.55
N SER A 227 -10.19 12.55 10.63
CA SER A 227 -9.67 12.50 12.00
C SER A 227 -8.85 11.23 12.31
N ASN A 228 -8.99 10.18 11.51
CA ASN A 228 -8.24 8.93 11.68
C ASN A 228 -6.83 9.01 11.09
N VAL A 229 -6.64 9.86 10.06
CA VAL A 229 -5.35 10.08 9.39
C VAL A 229 -5.15 11.58 9.17
N PRO A 230 -4.93 12.38 10.24
CA PRO A 230 -5.07 13.84 10.20
C PRO A 230 -3.89 14.57 9.50
N HIS A 231 -3.62 14.20 8.25
CA HIS A 231 -2.49 14.66 7.43
C HIS A 231 -2.94 15.13 6.06
N THR A 232 -2.68 16.40 5.75
CA THR A 232 -3.10 17.02 4.47
C THR A 232 -2.03 16.96 3.39
N ARG A 233 -0.76 16.71 3.74
CA ARG A 233 0.38 16.79 2.82
C ARG A 233 0.18 15.97 1.54
N LEU A 234 -0.34 14.74 1.67
CA LEU A 234 -0.61 13.90 0.49
C LEU A 234 -1.68 14.50 -0.43
N VAL A 235 -2.69 15.16 0.13
CA VAL A 235 -3.73 15.86 -0.65
C VAL A 235 -3.16 17.10 -1.32
N GLU A 236 -2.29 17.83 -0.65
CA GLU A 236 -1.60 18.99 -1.22
C GLU A 236 -0.70 18.58 -2.39
N ASP A 237 0.04 17.48 -2.25
CA ASP A 237 0.98 16.99 -3.26
C ASP A 237 0.31 16.24 -4.43
N LYS A 238 -0.80 15.53 -4.16
CA LYS A 238 -1.41 14.57 -5.12
C LYS A 238 -2.89 14.79 -5.40
N GLY A 239 -3.55 15.75 -4.74
CA GLY A 239 -4.99 15.98 -4.90
C GLY A 239 -5.41 16.38 -6.32
N GLY A 240 -4.53 17.08 -7.05
CA GLY A 240 -4.76 17.44 -8.46
C GLY A 240 -4.74 16.26 -9.45
N GLN A 241 -4.40 15.05 -8.99
CA GLN A 241 -4.27 13.84 -9.83
C GLN A 241 -5.42 12.84 -9.59
N ASN A 242 -6.50 13.26 -8.93
CA ASN A 242 -7.62 12.40 -8.53
C ASN A 242 -7.23 11.20 -7.63
N TRP A 243 -6.10 11.30 -6.93
CA TRP A 243 -5.66 10.28 -5.95
C TRP A 243 -6.50 10.31 -4.69
N ILE A 244 -6.67 11.50 -4.12
CA ILE A 244 -7.28 11.74 -2.82
C ILE A 244 -7.79 13.17 -2.77
N ALA A 245 -8.95 13.39 -2.15
CA ALA A 245 -9.52 14.71 -1.93
C ALA A 245 -10.11 14.81 -0.52
N ILE A 246 -10.23 16.01 0.03
CA ILE A 246 -10.93 16.24 1.29
C ILE A 246 -12.33 16.74 0.99
N LYS A 247 -13.35 16.10 1.56
CA LYS A 247 -14.74 16.52 1.48
C LYS A 247 -15.36 16.50 2.87
N GLY A 248 -15.54 17.67 3.47
CA GLY A 248 -16.02 17.80 4.84
C GLY A 248 -15.02 17.19 5.84
N ASN A 249 -15.47 16.22 6.63
CA ASN A 249 -14.65 15.51 7.63
C ASN A 249 -14.11 14.16 7.13
N LYS A 250 -14.03 13.96 5.81
CA LYS A 250 -13.56 12.73 5.18
C LYS A 250 -12.51 12.98 4.11
N PHE A 251 -11.61 12.00 3.96
CA PHE A 251 -10.89 11.81 2.71
C PHE A 251 -11.74 10.98 1.77
N ILE A 252 -11.71 11.36 0.50
CA ILE A 252 -12.37 10.68 -0.62
C ILE A 252 -11.28 10.16 -1.55
N PHE A 253 -11.44 8.92 -2.02
CA PHE A 253 -10.56 8.26 -2.97
C PHE A 253 -11.33 8.02 -4.27
N PRO A 254 -11.16 8.88 -5.29
CA PRO A 254 -11.85 8.73 -6.57
C PRO A 254 -11.47 7.46 -7.35
N GLY A 255 -10.53 6.65 -6.83
CA GLY A 255 -9.96 5.51 -7.55
C GLY A 255 -8.94 5.90 -8.62
N GLY A 256 -8.74 7.19 -8.85
CA GLY A 256 -7.87 7.72 -9.89
C GLY A 256 -6.39 7.76 -9.50
N GLY A 257 -5.58 8.15 -10.46
CA GLY A 257 -4.17 8.46 -10.24
C GLY A 257 -3.38 8.62 -11.52
N THR A 258 -2.07 8.84 -11.40
CA THR A 258 -1.24 9.09 -12.58
C THR A 258 -1.14 7.86 -13.49
N GLN A 259 -1.26 6.67 -12.90
CA GLN A 259 -1.35 5.38 -13.60
C GLN A 259 -2.78 4.83 -13.62
N PHE A 260 -3.75 5.51 -13.01
CA PHE A 260 -5.15 5.11 -12.99
C PHE A 260 -5.95 6.29 -13.56
N ALA A 261 -5.61 6.72 -14.77
CA ALA A 261 -6.20 7.92 -15.38
C ALA A 261 -7.72 7.82 -15.51
N HIS A 262 -8.21 6.60 -15.76
CA HIS A 262 -9.63 6.26 -15.83
C HIS A 262 -10.14 5.52 -14.59
N GLY A 263 -9.34 5.46 -13.52
CA GLY A 263 -9.67 4.76 -12.28
C GLY A 263 -9.09 3.35 -12.18
N ALA A 264 -8.98 2.86 -10.95
CA ALA A 264 -8.40 1.55 -10.64
C ALA A 264 -9.29 0.39 -11.11
N ASP A 265 -10.60 0.59 -11.25
CA ASP A 265 -11.51 -0.46 -11.76
C ASP A 265 -11.26 -0.74 -13.25
N GLU A 266 -11.27 0.31 -14.07
CA GLU A 266 -10.97 0.19 -15.51
C GLU A 266 -9.55 -0.33 -15.75
N TYR A 267 -8.61 -0.01 -14.87
CA TYR A 267 -7.25 -0.57 -14.91
C TYR A 267 -7.25 -2.09 -14.70
N LEU A 268 -8.06 -2.61 -13.77
CA LEU A 268 -8.21 -4.05 -13.59
C LEU A 268 -8.86 -4.69 -14.83
N ASP A 269 -9.87 -4.05 -15.43
CA ASP A 269 -10.47 -4.51 -16.70
C ASP A 269 -9.45 -4.56 -17.83
N GLU A 270 -8.58 -3.55 -17.92
CA GLU A 270 -7.49 -3.52 -18.90
C GLU A 270 -6.55 -4.71 -18.71
N MET A 271 -6.16 -5.02 -17.47
CA MET A 271 -5.32 -6.19 -17.17
C MET A 271 -5.97 -7.52 -17.58
N GLU A 272 -7.25 -7.73 -17.26
CA GLU A 272 -7.98 -8.96 -17.64
C GLU A 272 -8.14 -9.05 -19.17
N ARG A 273 -8.31 -7.91 -19.86
CA ARG A 273 -8.35 -7.88 -21.33
C ARG A 273 -6.99 -8.22 -21.95
N MET A 274 -5.90 -7.70 -21.38
CA MET A 274 -4.54 -7.94 -21.85
C MET A 274 -4.12 -9.40 -21.67
N VAL A 275 -4.47 -10.01 -20.54
CA VAL A 275 -4.14 -11.40 -20.19
C VAL A 275 -5.37 -12.05 -19.56
N PRO A 276 -6.26 -12.70 -20.36
CA PRO A 276 -7.50 -13.33 -19.87
C PRO A 276 -7.31 -14.40 -18.79
N GLU A 277 -6.09 -14.93 -18.66
CA GLU A 277 -5.70 -15.85 -17.61
C GLU A 277 -5.57 -15.19 -16.24
N ILE A 278 -5.27 -13.89 -16.21
CA ILE A 278 -5.45 -13.05 -15.03
C ILE A 278 -6.96 -12.83 -14.91
N SER A 279 -7.60 -13.73 -14.18
CA SER A 279 -9.02 -13.68 -13.89
C SER A 279 -9.20 -13.41 -12.40
N PHE A 280 -9.41 -12.15 -12.06
CA PHE A 280 -9.70 -11.72 -10.69
C PHE A 280 -11.07 -12.31 -10.28
N GLY A 281 -11.25 -12.70 -9.02
CA GLY A 281 -12.42 -13.52 -8.63
C GLY A 281 -12.29 -15.01 -8.97
N HIS A 282 -11.56 -15.27 -10.05
CA HIS A 282 -11.27 -16.51 -10.75
C HIS A 282 -10.07 -17.32 -10.27
N ARG A 283 -9.05 -17.26 -11.12
CA ARG A 283 -7.77 -17.94 -11.01
C ARG A 283 -6.77 -17.13 -10.20
N THR A 284 -6.98 -15.82 -10.11
CA THR A 284 -6.17 -14.90 -9.30
C THR A 284 -6.94 -14.63 -8.01
N ARG A 285 -6.42 -15.11 -6.87
CA ARG A 285 -7.08 -15.05 -5.55
C ARG A 285 -6.28 -14.23 -4.54
N VAL A 286 -4.95 -14.23 -4.64
CA VAL A 286 -4.03 -13.56 -3.70
C VAL A 286 -3.05 -12.68 -4.47
N ALA A 287 -2.98 -11.40 -4.11
CA ALA A 287 -2.19 -10.41 -4.82
C ALA A 287 -1.29 -9.62 -3.87
N LEU A 288 -0.06 -9.31 -4.30
CA LEU A 288 0.84 -8.38 -3.59
C LEU A 288 0.91 -7.06 -4.36
N ASP A 289 0.67 -5.95 -3.67
CA ASP A 289 0.75 -4.58 -4.21
C ASP A 289 1.96 -3.87 -3.59
N ILE A 290 3.06 -3.79 -4.35
CA ILE A 290 4.31 -3.19 -3.92
C ILE A 290 4.34 -1.72 -4.29
N GLY A 291 4.50 -0.86 -3.28
CA GLY A 291 4.41 0.60 -3.45
C GLY A 291 2.97 1.06 -3.63
N CYS A 292 2.07 0.54 -2.80
CA CYS A 292 0.61 0.65 -2.94
C CYS A 292 0.03 2.08 -2.94
N GLY A 293 0.79 3.09 -2.52
CA GLY A 293 0.29 4.45 -2.36
C GLY A 293 -0.89 4.49 -1.39
N VAL A 294 -2.04 4.99 -1.84
CA VAL A 294 -3.30 4.97 -1.04
C VAL A 294 -4.05 3.63 -1.10
N ALA A 295 -3.46 2.59 -1.69
CA ALA A 295 -4.02 1.25 -1.89
C ALA A 295 -5.28 1.20 -2.79
N SER A 296 -5.33 2.04 -3.84
CA SER A 296 -6.45 2.02 -4.79
C SER A 296 -6.56 0.69 -5.53
N TRP A 297 -5.45 0.13 -6.02
CA TRP A 297 -5.47 -1.16 -6.71
C TRP A 297 -5.95 -2.29 -5.78
N GLY A 298 -5.36 -2.39 -4.58
CA GLY A 298 -5.81 -3.34 -3.55
C GLY A 298 -7.29 -3.19 -3.17
N ALA A 299 -7.76 -1.96 -2.95
CA ALA A 299 -9.17 -1.73 -2.61
C ALA A 299 -10.13 -2.21 -3.73
N TYR A 300 -9.82 -1.94 -4.99
CA TYR A 300 -10.67 -2.40 -6.10
C TYR A 300 -10.57 -3.92 -6.32
N LEU A 301 -9.42 -4.54 -6.07
CA LEU A 301 -9.28 -6.01 -6.05
C LEU A 301 -10.21 -6.71 -5.05
N MET A 302 -10.40 -6.13 -3.86
CA MET A 302 -11.34 -6.67 -2.88
C MET A 302 -12.79 -6.69 -3.41
N SER A 303 -13.15 -5.73 -4.28
CA SER A 303 -14.46 -5.71 -4.95
C SER A 303 -14.61 -6.85 -5.97
N ARG A 304 -13.49 -7.44 -6.41
CA ARG A 304 -13.42 -8.60 -7.31
C ARG A 304 -13.10 -9.90 -6.57
N ASN A 305 -13.37 -9.98 -5.27
CA ASN A 305 -13.10 -11.16 -4.44
C ASN A 305 -11.62 -11.62 -4.48
N VAL A 306 -10.67 -10.70 -4.61
CA VAL A 306 -9.23 -10.98 -4.49
C VAL A 306 -8.75 -10.49 -3.14
N ILE A 307 -7.84 -11.22 -2.50
CA ILE A 307 -7.20 -10.83 -1.24
C ILE A 307 -5.89 -10.11 -1.58
N PRO A 308 -5.86 -8.76 -1.54
CA PRO A 308 -4.62 -8.03 -1.69
C PRO A 308 -3.82 -8.00 -0.38
N LEU A 309 -2.51 -7.86 -0.50
CA LEU A 309 -1.64 -7.38 0.55
C LEU A 309 -0.85 -6.19 -0.01
N SER A 310 -1.04 -5.02 0.59
CA SER A 310 -0.37 -3.79 0.17
C SER A 310 0.85 -3.52 1.03
N ILE A 311 2.01 -3.30 0.40
CA ILE A 311 3.24 -2.92 1.12
C ILE A 311 3.82 -1.63 0.59
N ALA A 312 4.38 -0.83 1.49
CA ALA A 312 5.11 0.39 1.19
C ALA A 312 6.08 0.71 2.34
N PRO A 313 7.21 1.38 2.05
CA PRO A 313 8.07 1.91 3.10
C PRO A 313 7.35 3.02 3.88
N LYS A 314 7.83 3.31 5.09
CA LYS A 314 7.41 4.51 5.83
C LYS A 314 8.05 5.74 5.18
N ASP A 315 7.45 6.28 4.12
CA ASP A 315 8.01 7.43 3.40
C ASP A 315 7.61 8.79 4.02
N VAL A 316 8.01 9.87 3.37
CA VAL A 316 7.72 11.26 3.78
C VAL A 316 6.23 11.64 3.73
N HIS A 317 5.40 10.79 3.13
CA HIS A 317 3.95 10.96 3.12
C HIS A 317 3.27 10.28 4.31
N GLU A 318 4.07 9.81 5.28
CA GLU A 318 3.79 9.35 6.67
C GLU A 318 2.76 8.22 6.83
N ASN A 319 1.67 8.19 6.07
CA ASN A 319 0.47 7.42 6.39
C ASN A 319 -0.19 6.70 5.20
N GLN A 320 0.57 6.35 4.16
CA GLN A 320 0.07 5.56 3.02
C GLN A 320 -0.54 4.21 3.46
N ILE A 321 0.18 3.47 4.31
CA ILE A 321 -0.31 2.21 4.87
C ILE A 321 -1.50 2.42 5.80
N GLN A 322 -1.54 3.51 6.57
CA GLN A 322 -2.70 3.80 7.41
C GLN A 322 -3.96 4.05 6.56
N PHE A 323 -3.84 4.74 5.41
CA PHE A 323 -4.97 4.86 4.48
C PHE A 323 -5.44 3.51 3.97
N ALA A 324 -4.53 2.61 3.60
CA ALA A 324 -4.89 1.25 3.17
C ALA A 324 -5.70 0.52 4.26
N LEU A 325 -5.21 0.55 5.50
CA LEU A 325 -5.88 -0.07 6.65
C LEU A 325 -7.25 0.56 6.95
N GLU A 326 -7.37 1.88 6.95
CA GLU A 326 -8.66 2.58 7.15
C GLU A 326 -9.67 2.29 6.02
N ARG A 327 -9.19 2.00 4.81
CA ARG A 327 -10.01 1.56 3.68
C ARG A 327 -10.41 0.08 3.78
N GLY A 328 -9.85 -0.67 4.74
CA GLY A 328 -10.09 -2.11 4.95
C GLY A 328 -9.17 -3.03 4.15
N VAL A 329 -8.15 -2.50 3.48
CA VAL A 329 -7.19 -3.26 2.68
C VAL A 329 -6.09 -3.81 3.61
N PRO A 330 -5.81 -5.13 3.60
CA PRO A 330 -4.67 -5.68 4.32
C PRO A 330 -3.37 -5.01 3.85
N ALA A 331 -2.63 -4.42 4.79
CA ALA A 331 -1.45 -3.65 4.45
C ALA A 331 -0.38 -3.72 5.53
N MET A 332 0.89 -3.61 5.13
CA MET A 332 2.04 -3.66 6.03
C MET A 332 3.09 -2.64 5.62
N VAL A 333 3.74 -2.03 6.60
CA VAL A 333 4.95 -1.27 6.33
C VAL A 333 6.09 -2.26 6.11
N ALA A 334 6.56 -2.35 4.87
CA ALA A 334 7.64 -3.23 4.45
C ALA A 334 8.34 -2.65 3.23
N VAL A 335 9.62 -2.98 3.07
CA VAL A 335 10.44 -2.53 1.95
C VAL A 335 11.10 -3.73 1.28
N LEU A 336 11.16 -3.70 -0.05
CA LEU A 336 11.95 -4.62 -0.84
C LEU A 336 13.33 -3.98 -1.08
N ALA A 337 14.32 -4.35 -0.27
CA ALA A 337 15.65 -3.73 -0.28
C ALA A 337 16.78 -4.78 -0.20
N THR A 338 17.32 -5.09 0.98
CA THR A 338 18.47 -5.99 1.14
C THR A 338 18.12 -7.32 1.81
N HIS A 339 16.95 -7.42 2.43
CA HIS A 339 16.43 -8.64 3.06
C HIS A 339 15.29 -9.28 2.24
N ARG A 340 15.10 -10.59 2.42
CA ARG A 340 13.91 -11.31 1.94
C ARG A 340 12.65 -10.71 2.58
N LEU A 341 11.56 -10.68 1.83
CA LEU A 341 10.24 -10.38 2.38
C LEU A 341 9.79 -11.54 3.27
N LEU A 342 9.01 -11.23 4.30
CA LEU A 342 8.52 -12.17 5.32
C LEU A 342 7.37 -13.05 4.84
N TYR A 343 7.40 -13.44 3.56
CA TYR A 343 6.41 -14.27 2.92
C TYR A 343 7.04 -15.60 2.49
N PRO A 344 6.30 -16.71 2.59
CA PRO A 344 6.77 -17.99 2.09
C PRO A 344 6.93 -17.91 0.57
N SER A 345 7.68 -18.85 0.02
CA SER A 345 7.77 -19.03 -1.42
C SER A 345 6.38 -19.32 -2.02
N GLN A 346 6.16 -18.88 -3.26
CA GLN A 346 4.91 -19.14 -3.98
C GLN A 346 3.62 -18.69 -3.25
N ALA A 347 3.70 -17.56 -2.52
CA ALA A 347 2.59 -17.01 -1.75
C ALA A 347 1.53 -16.29 -2.61
N PHE A 348 1.93 -15.69 -3.74
CA PHE A 348 1.08 -14.78 -4.52
C PHE A 348 0.82 -15.28 -5.93
N ASP A 349 -0.40 -15.07 -6.44
CA ASP A 349 -0.77 -15.36 -7.84
C ASP A 349 -0.30 -14.25 -8.78
N ILE A 350 -0.33 -13.02 -8.27
CA ILE A 350 0.10 -11.83 -9.00
C ILE A 350 0.81 -10.86 -8.06
N ILE A 351 1.89 -10.25 -8.56
CA ILE A 351 2.61 -9.18 -7.89
C ILE A 351 2.57 -7.96 -8.79
N HIS A 352 2.10 -6.85 -8.23
CA HIS A 352 1.94 -5.59 -8.93
C HIS A 352 2.85 -4.53 -8.36
N CYS A 353 3.46 -3.73 -9.24
CA CYS A 353 4.11 -2.49 -8.87
C CYS A 353 3.72 -1.40 -9.87
N SER A 354 3.15 -0.32 -9.36
CA SER A 354 2.81 0.88 -10.14
C SER A 354 3.61 2.07 -9.65
N ARG A 355 4.58 2.52 -10.44
CA ARG A 355 5.54 3.58 -10.09
C ARG A 355 6.16 3.42 -8.69
N CYS A 356 6.45 2.18 -8.28
CA CYS A 356 7.03 1.89 -6.97
C CYS A 356 8.49 2.36 -6.80
N ARG A 357 9.13 2.90 -7.85
CA ARG A 357 10.52 3.41 -7.86
C ARG A 357 11.57 2.37 -7.44
N ILE A 358 11.27 1.09 -7.64
CA ILE A 358 12.19 -0.01 -7.41
C ILE A 358 13.06 -0.20 -8.65
N GLU A 359 14.37 -0.21 -8.46
CA GLU A 359 15.35 -0.57 -9.48
C GLU A 359 15.51 -2.09 -9.53
N TRP A 360 14.61 -2.75 -10.28
CA TRP A 360 14.50 -4.21 -10.33
C TRP A 360 15.76 -4.94 -10.80
N THR A 361 16.59 -4.29 -11.60
CA THR A 361 17.80 -4.88 -12.21
C THR A 361 19.07 -4.66 -11.40
N ARG A 362 18.99 -3.94 -10.28
CA ARG A 362 20.13 -3.64 -9.41
C ARG A 362 20.71 -4.93 -8.81
N ASP A 363 22.01 -4.90 -8.51
CA ASP A 363 22.70 -5.97 -7.76
C ASP A 363 22.48 -7.37 -8.36
N GLY A 364 22.56 -7.48 -9.70
CA GLY A 364 22.36 -8.74 -10.40
C GLY A 364 20.89 -9.19 -10.51
N GLY A 365 19.94 -8.35 -10.10
CA GLY A 365 18.51 -8.65 -10.13
C GLY A 365 17.96 -9.21 -8.83
N ILE A 366 18.65 -9.04 -7.70
CA ILE A 366 18.28 -9.63 -6.40
C ILE A 366 16.83 -9.34 -6.00
N LEU A 367 16.30 -8.16 -6.31
CA LEU A 367 14.92 -7.79 -6.00
C LEU A 367 13.91 -8.56 -6.85
N LEU A 368 14.21 -8.77 -8.13
CA LEU A 368 13.35 -9.55 -9.01
C LEU A 368 13.45 -11.06 -8.71
N THR A 369 14.61 -11.53 -8.24
CA THR A 369 14.75 -12.89 -7.69
C THR A 369 13.90 -13.10 -6.45
N GLU A 370 13.80 -12.09 -5.57
CA GLU A 370 12.90 -12.16 -4.42
C GLU A 370 11.43 -12.18 -4.83
N VAL A 371 11.04 -11.41 -5.86
CA VAL A 371 9.71 -11.51 -6.47
C VAL A 371 9.49 -12.90 -7.06
N ASP A 372 10.48 -13.47 -7.76
CA ASP A 372 10.40 -14.84 -8.27
C ASP A 372 10.13 -15.84 -7.15
N ARG A 373 10.86 -15.76 -6.03
CA ARG A 373 10.67 -16.66 -4.87
C ARG A 373 9.23 -16.68 -4.38
N ILE A 374 8.62 -15.50 -4.17
CA ILE A 374 7.28 -15.38 -3.56
C ILE A 374 6.14 -15.48 -4.58
N LEU A 375 6.43 -15.42 -5.88
CA LEU A 375 5.46 -15.61 -6.95
C LEU A 375 5.25 -17.09 -7.24
N ARG A 376 3.98 -17.52 -7.32
CA ARG A 376 3.63 -18.89 -7.72
C ARG A 376 4.16 -19.22 -9.10
N SER A 377 4.51 -20.48 -9.33
CA SER A 377 4.79 -20.98 -10.67
C SER A 377 3.62 -20.70 -11.60
N GLY A 378 3.89 -20.16 -12.80
CA GLY A 378 2.85 -19.69 -13.72
C GLY A 378 2.16 -18.37 -13.33
N GLY A 379 2.51 -17.79 -12.18
CA GLY A 379 1.99 -16.50 -11.70
C GLY A 379 2.50 -15.31 -12.50
N TYR A 380 1.94 -14.14 -12.21
CA TYR A 380 2.16 -12.92 -13.00
C TYR A 380 2.88 -11.81 -12.23
N PHE A 381 3.78 -11.11 -12.91
CA PHE A 381 4.36 -9.86 -12.44
C PHE A 381 3.92 -8.72 -13.34
N ALA A 382 3.19 -7.76 -12.80
CA ALA A 382 2.68 -6.60 -13.52
C ALA A 382 3.43 -5.33 -13.09
N TRP A 383 4.14 -4.71 -14.03
CA TRP A 383 4.92 -3.51 -13.78
C TRP A 383 4.41 -2.34 -14.61
N ALA A 384 3.96 -1.29 -13.91
CA ALA A 384 3.46 -0.07 -14.52
C ALA A 384 4.38 1.12 -14.22
N ALA A 385 5.31 1.43 -15.12
CA ALA A 385 6.35 2.45 -14.89
C ALA A 385 6.73 3.24 -16.15
N GLN A 386 7.37 4.41 -15.95
CA GLN A 386 7.82 5.28 -17.04
C GLN A 386 8.65 4.57 -18.13
N PRO A 387 9.60 3.67 -17.78
CA PRO A 387 10.40 2.96 -18.77
C PRO A 387 9.56 2.12 -19.75
N VAL A 388 8.35 1.70 -19.37
CA VAL A 388 7.48 0.85 -20.19
C VAL A 388 6.88 1.63 -21.37
N TYR A 389 6.52 2.90 -21.18
CA TYR A 389 5.78 3.70 -22.16
C TYR A 389 6.57 4.87 -22.75
N LYS A 390 7.85 5.03 -22.43
CA LYS A 390 8.67 6.08 -23.04
C LYS A 390 8.93 5.75 -24.52
N HIS A 391 8.22 6.44 -25.41
CA HIS A 391 8.37 6.32 -26.87
C HIS A 391 9.50 7.21 -27.41
N GLU A 392 10.70 7.13 -26.82
CA GLU A 392 11.89 7.72 -27.44
C GLU A 392 12.55 6.67 -28.34
N GLY A 393 13.18 7.09 -29.43
CA GLY A 393 13.75 6.19 -30.45
C GLY A 393 14.84 5.23 -29.95
N HIS A 394 15.23 5.36 -28.69
CA HIS A 394 16.03 4.39 -27.94
C HIS A 394 15.16 3.82 -26.80
N LEU A 395 15.08 2.48 -26.72
CA LEU A 395 14.54 1.81 -25.53
C LEU A 395 15.29 2.33 -24.30
N PRO A 396 14.60 2.78 -23.24
CA PRO A 396 15.27 3.17 -22.01
C PRO A 396 16.18 2.04 -21.52
N GLU A 397 17.39 2.37 -21.07
CA GLU A 397 18.37 1.37 -20.59
C GLU A 397 17.76 0.43 -19.54
N GLU A 398 16.93 0.98 -18.65
CA GLU A 398 16.18 0.25 -17.63
C GLU A 398 15.22 -0.81 -18.23
N TRP A 399 14.55 -0.50 -19.35
CA TRP A 399 13.68 -1.45 -20.02
C TRP A 399 14.46 -2.60 -20.64
N GLN A 400 15.59 -2.29 -21.30
CA GLN A 400 16.45 -3.32 -21.88
C GLN A 400 17.07 -4.20 -20.79
N ALA A 401 17.49 -3.60 -19.68
CA ALA A 401 18.02 -4.34 -18.53
C ALA A 401 16.95 -5.27 -17.93
N MET A 402 15.70 -4.81 -17.84
CA MET A 402 14.57 -5.64 -17.40
C MET A 402 14.34 -6.82 -18.33
N LEU A 403 14.26 -6.59 -19.65
CA LEU A 403 14.12 -7.67 -20.63
C LEU A 403 15.22 -8.71 -20.51
N ASN A 404 16.48 -8.27 -20.44
CA ASN A 404 17.64 -9.16 -20.31
C ASN A 404 17.61 -9.95 -18.99
N LEU A 405 17.19 -9.34 -17.88
CA LEU A 405 17.08 -10.03 -16.60
C LEU A 405 15.92 -11.04 -16.62
N THR A 406 14.75 -10.65 -17.10
CA THR A 406 13.58 -11.54 -17.19
C THR A 406 13.84 -12.73 -18.12
N ASP A 407 14.59 -12.53 -19.22
CA ASP A 407 15.00 -13.61 -20.12
C ASP A 407 15.91 -14.62 -19.41
N ARG A 408 16.89 -14.16 -18.64
CA ARG A 408 17.75 -15.02 -17.78
C ARG A 408 17.00 -15.69 -16.64
N LEU A 409 15.88 -15.10 -16.21
CA LEU A 409 14.93 -15.68 -15.25
C LEU A 409 13.86 -16.55 -15.94
N CYS A 410 13.94 -16.77 -17.26
CA CYS A 410 12.98 -17.55 -18.03
C CYS A 410 11.54 -17.00 -17.99
N TRP A 411 11.34 -15.75 -17.60
CA TRP A 411 10.03 -15.12 -17.55
C TRP A 411 9.58 -14.70 -18.95
N ASN A 412 8.34 -15.02 -19.28
CA ASN A 412 7.76 -14.68 -20.56
C ASN A 412 7.03 -13.33 -20.47
N LEU A 413 7.41 -12.35 -21.28
CA LEU A 413 6.62 -11.12 -21.45
C LEU A 413 5.33 -11.47 -22.22
N VAL A 414 4.20 -11.54 -21.52
CA VAL A 414 2.92 -11.97 -22.09
C VAL A 414 2.08 -10.80 -22.60
N ALA A 415 2.25 -9.61 -22.03
CA ALA A 415 1.56 -8.42 -22.49
C ALA A 415 2.36 -7.14 -22.24
N LYS A 416 2.21 -6.18 -23.15
CA LYS A 416 2.72 -4.81 -23.00
C LYS A 416 1.79 -3.85 -23.72
N GLU A 417 0.95 -3.16 -22.98
CA GLU A 417 0.03 -2.16 -23.53
C GLU A 417 0.11 -0.88 -22.70
N HIS A 418 0.06 0.26 -23.39
CA HIS A 418 0.21 1.58 -22.80
C HIS A 418 1.42 1.65 -21.83
N TYR A 419 1.14 1.73 -20.53
CA TYR A 419 2.11 1.90 -19.45
C TYR A 419 2.28 0.66 -18.57
N ILE A 420 1.72 -0.49 -18.96
CA ILE A 420 1.77 -1.76 -18.21
C ILE A 420 2.53 -2.80 -19.02
N ALA A 421 3.46 -3.49 -18.38
CA ALA A 421 4.07 -4.71 -18.88
C ALA A 421 3.80 -5.85 -17.90
N ILE A 422 3.44 -7.03 -18.42
CA ILE A 422 3.08 -8.20 -17.64
C ILE A 422 3.95 -9.37 -18.08
N TRP A 423 4.65 -9.96 -17.11
CA TRP A 423 5.42 -11.18 -17.28
C TRP A 423 4.74 -12.34 -16.59
N GLN A 424 4.94 -13.54 -17.13
CA GLN A 424 4.57 -14.80 -16.52
C GLN A 424 5.82 -15.57 -16.09
N LYS A 425 5.85 -15.99 -14.83
CA LYS A 425 6.88 -16.89 -14.30
C LYS A 425 6.72 -18.30 -14.90
N PRO A 426 7.82 -19.04 -15.19
CA PRO A 426 7.75 -20.45 -15.58
C PRO A 426 6.86 -21.30 -14.68
N ILE A 427 6.25 -22.34 -15.26
CA ILE A 427 5.44 -23.31 -14.51
C ILE A 427 6.35 -24.35 -13.83
N ASP A 428 7.53 -24.60 -14.39
CA ASP A 428 8.51 -25.55 -13.91
C ASP A 428 9.95 -25.03 -14.06
N ASP A 429 10.90 -25.80 -13.51
CA ASP A 429 12.32 -25.44 -13.52
C ASP A 429 13.07 -25.87 -14.78
N ALA A 430 12.39 -26.36 -15.83
CA ALA A 430 13.07 -26.91 -17.01
C ALA A 430 13.99 -25.87 -17.65
N CYS A 431 13.48 -24.65 -17.84
CA CYS A 431 14.27 -23.55 -18.41
C CYS A 431 15.45 -23.16 -17.51
N TYR A 432 15.29 -23.13 -16.18
CA TYR A 432 16.40 -22.79 -15.28
C TYR A 432 17.56 -23.77 -15.39
N LYS A 433 17.27 -25.06 -15.56
CA LYS A 433 18.26 -26.15 -15.68
C LYS A 433 19.03 -26.13 -17.01
N GLU A 434 18.45 -25.54 -18.05
CA GLU A 434 19.06 -25.43 -19.38
C GLU A 434 19.90 -24.15 -19.56
N ARG A 435 19.93 -23.26 -18.56
CA ARG A 435 20.72 -22.03 -18.61
C ARG A 435 22.21 -22.33 -18.72
N ALA A 436 22.92 -21.50 -19.49
CA ALA A 436 24.36 -21.64 -19.65
C ALA A 436 25.09 -21.54 -18.30
N PRO A 437 26.18 -22.32 -18.08
CA PRO A 437 26.97 -22.22 -16.87
C PRO A 437 27.47 -20.79 -16.63
N GLY A 438 27.34 -20.29 -15.40
CA GLY A 438 27.71 -18.91 -15.06
C GLY A 438 26.64 -17.85 -15.39
N THR A 439 25.41 -18.25 -15.72
CA THR A 439 24.29 -17.31 -15.86
C THR A 439 23.90 -16.72 -14.49
N GLU A 440 23.87 -15.41 -14.41
CA GLU A 440 23.37 -14.65 -13.25
C GLU A 440 21.87 -14.32 -13.42
N PRO A 441 21.05 -14.36 -12.35
CA PRO A 441 21.38 -14.88 -11.02
C PRO A 441 21.50 -16.42 -11.01
N PRO A 442 22.40 -16.99 -10.17
CA PRO A 442 22.61 -18.42 -10.11
C PRO A 442 21.39 -19.16 -9.57
N ILE A 443 21.31 -20.46 -9.83
CA ILE A 443 20.33 -21.34 -9.16
C ILE A 443 20.75 -21.46 -7.69
N CYS A 444 19.80 -21.37 -6.77
CA CYS A 444 20.04 -21.56 -5.35
C CYS A 444 20.53 -22.99 -5.07
N ASP A 445 21.44 -23.13 -4.09
CA ASP A 445 21.90 -24.44 -3.64
C ASP A 445 20.76 -25.23 -2.97
N ALA A 446 20.84 -26.56 -2.99
CA ALA A 446 19.81 -27.42 -2.40
C ALA A 446 19.61 -27.23 -0.88
N ASN A 447 20.58 -26.63 -0.20
CA ASN A 447 20.51 -26.30 1.24
C ASN A 447 19.86 -24.93 1.50
N ASN A 448 19.57 -24.15 0.45
CA ASN A 448 18.89 -22.87 0.58
C ASN A 448 17.38 -23.12 0.60
N ASP A 449 16.80 -23.09 1.80
CA ASP A 449 15.36 -23.18 1.97
C ASP A 449 14.69 -21.90 1.42
N PRO A 450 13.80 -21.99 0.42
CA PRO A 450 13.11 -20.83 -0.12
C PRO A 450 12.05 -20.26 0.83
N ASP A 451 11.65 -20.99 1.87
CA ASP A 451 10.71 -20.54 2.91
C ASP A 451 11.44 -19.98 4.14
N ASP A 452 12.75 -20.15 4.23
CA ASP A 452 13.56 -19.51 5.27
C ASP A 452 13.78 -18.03 4.94
N VAL A 453 13.29 -17.16 5.81
CA VAL A 453 13.27 -15.71 5.60
C VAL A 453 14.28 -14.97 6.49
N TRP A 454 15.11 -15.68 7.29
CA TRP A 454 16.03 -15.08 8.26
C TRP A 454 17.46 -15.62 8.25
#